data_AF-A0A7C3A4I5-F1
#
_entry.id   AF-A0A7C3A4I5-F1
#
_cell.length_a   1.000
_cell.length_b   1.000
_cell.length_c   1.000
_cell.angle_alpha   90.00
_cell.angle_beta   90.00
_cell.angle_gamma   90.00
#
_symmetry.space_group_name_H-M   'P 1'
#
loop_
_entity.id
_entity.type
_entity.pdbx_description
1 polymer ?
#
loop_
_entity_poly.entity_id
_entity_poly.type
_entity_poly.pdbx_seq_one_letter_code
_entity_poly.pdbx_strand_id
1 'polypeptide(L)'
;MWKVMFRNVLRRRGFWKTRSSDEEVFMKHDERLGGIYVTLQNRMAILRMEDRDTIHVFKSAKHLELYLKKLEEEHVGVFLNA
;
A
#
# COMPACT_ATOMS: atom_id res chain seq x y z
N MET A 1 -9.18 0.37 -16.97
CA MET A 1 -7.73 0.64 -17.18
C MET A 1 -7.02 1.12 -15.92
N TRP A 2 -7.51 2.15 -15.19
CA TRP A 2 -6.85 2.66 -13.97
C TRP A 2 -6.63 1.62 -12.86
N LYS A 3 -7.62 0.75 -12.60
CA LYS A 3 -7.50 -0.34 -11.61
C LYS A 3 -6.32 -1.27 -11.92
N VAL A 4 -6.07 -1.56 -13.19
CA VAL A 4 -4.96 -2.44 -13.62
C VAL A 4 -3.61 -1.86 -13.20
N MET A 5 -3.42 -0.55 -13.33
CA MET A 5 -2.18 0.12 -12.94
C MET A 5 -1.93 0.02 -11.43
N PHE A 6 -2.94 0.31 -10.60
CA PHE A 6 -2.81 0.18 -9.14
C PHE A 6 -2.59 -1.28 -8.71
N ARG A 7 -3.34 -2.23 -9.27
CA ARG A 7 -3.17 -3.66 -8.99
C ARG A 7 -1.76 -4.14 -9.32
N ASN A 8 -1.19 -3.69 -10.44
CA ASN A 8 0.17 -4.06 -10.84
C ASN A 8 1.22 -3.50 -9.88
N VAL A 9 1.05 -2.27 -9.38
CA VAL A 9 1.92 -1.71 -8.33
C VAL A 9 1.84 -2.54 -7.07
N LEU A 10 0.62 -2.80 -6.58
CA LEU A 10 0.37 -3.52 -5.35
C LEU A 10 0.92 -4.96 -5.39
N ARG A 11 0.64 -5.70 -6.46
CA ARG A 11 1.14 -7.06 -6.64
C ARG A 11 2.67 -7.13 -6.70
N ARG A 12 3.32 -6.20 -7.40
CA ARG A 12 4.80 -6.14 -7.48
C ARG A 12 5.46 -5.86 -6.13
N ARG A 13 4.73 -5.25 -5.19
CA ARG A 13 5.22 -4.92 -3.84
C ARG A 13 4.77 -5.93 -2.77
N GLY A 14 4.22 -7.06 -3.19
CA GLY A 14 3.85 -8.16 -2.29
C GLY A 14 2.48 -8.02 -1.61
N PHE A 15 1.63 -7.10 -2.05
CA PHE A 15 0.26 -7.03 -1.54
C PHE A 15 -0.60 -8.16 -2.12
N TRP A 16 -1.36 -8.83 -1.27
CA TRP A 16 -2.36 -9.82 -1.67
C TRP A 16 -3.77 -9.23 -1.61
N LYS A 17 -4.66 -9.69 -2.49
CA LYS A 17 -6.07 -9.29 -2.46
C LYS A 17 -6.78 -10.04 -1.33
N THR A 18 -7.55 -9.35 -0.51
CA THR A 18 -8.42 -10.01 0.49
C THR A 18 -9.62 -10.67 -0.20
N ARG A 19 -10.07 -11.80 0.32
CA ARG A 19 -11.14 -12.61 -0.30
C ARG A 19 -12.56 -12.16 0.08
N SER A 20 -12.71 -11.33 1.10
CA SER A 20 -13.96 -11.16 1.85
C SER A 20 -14.77 -9.90 1.54
N SER A 21 -14.33 -9.02 0.66
CA SER A 21 -15.06 -7.78 0.34
C SER A 21 -15.48 -7.69 -1.12
N ASP A 22 -16.68 -7.19 -1.36
CA ASP A 22 -17.10 -6.67 -2.68
C ASP A 22 -16.16 -5.53 -3.14
N GLU A 23 -15.48 -4.89 -2.19
CA GLU A 23 -14.45 -3.90 -2.41
C GLU A 23 -13.11 -4.53 -2.83
N GLU A 24 -12.35 -3.82 -3.67
CA GLU A 24 -11.00 -4.23 -4.05
C GLU A 24 -9.99 -3.83 -2.99
N VAL A 25 -9.91 -4.61 -1.92
CA VAL A 25 -8.97 -4.42 -0.83
C VAL A 25 -7.74 -5.31 -1.03
N PHE A 26 -6.58 -4.71 -0.85
CA PHE A 26 -5.26 -5.34 -0.89
C PHE A 26 -4.59 -5.16 0.46
N MET A 27 -3.88 -6.18 0.92
CA MET A 27 -3.21 -6.17 2.22
C MET A 27 -1.76 -6.60 2.05
N LYS A 28 -0.88 -5.98 2.83
CA LYS A 28 0.47 -6.45 3.11
C LYS A 28 0.67 -6.35 4.62
N HIS A 29 1.21 -7.42 5.20
CA HIS A 29 1.67 -7.38 6.57
C HIS A 29 3.14 -6.94 6.59
N ASP A 30 3.44 -6.00 7.47
CA ASP A 30 4.78 -5.53 7.76
C ASP A 30 4.99 -5.65 9.27
N GLU A 31 6.12 -6.23 9.69
CA GLU A 31 6.38 -6.54 11.10
C GLU A 31 6.45 -5.29 12.00
N ARG A 32 6.65 -4.10 11.42
CA ARG A 32 6.79 -2.83 12.15
C ARG A 32 5.65 -1.84 11.93
N LEU A 33 4.91 -1.96 10.83
CA LEU A 33 3.74 -1.10 10.53
C LEU A 33 2.40 -1.82 10.77
N GLY A 34 2.46 -3.11 11.10
CA GLY A 34 1.29 -3.96 11.21
C GLY A 34 0.64 -4.19 9.85
N GLY A 35 -0.69 -4.12 9.82
CA GLY A 35 -1.46 -4.26 8.59
C GLY A 35 -1.43 -2.99 7.73
N ILE A 36 -0.90 -3.10 6.50
CA ILE A 36 -1.03 -2.07 5.47
C ILE A 36 -2.14 -2.49 4.51
N TYR A 37 -3.20 -1.70 4.45
CA TYR A 37 -4.39 -1.97 3.64
C TYR A 37 -4.51 -0.92 2.54
N VAL A 38 -4.81 -1.36 1.32
CA VAL A 38 -5.06 -0.48 0.17
C VAL A 38 -6.40 -0.83 -0.47
N THR A 39 -7.33 0.11 -0.42
CA THR A 39 -8.66 -0.02 -1.03
C THR A 39 -8.70 0.72 -2.36
N LEU A 40 -9.08 0.03 -3.44
CA LEU A 40 -9.23 0.61 -4.77
C LEU A 40 -10.70 0.99 -5.04
N GLN A 41 -11.02 2.28 -4.95
CA GLN A 41 -12.36 2.79 -5.20
C GLN A 41 -12.34 4.15 -5.90
N ASN A 42 -13.40 4.50 -6.64
CA ASN A 42 -13.59 5.83 -7.23
C ASN A 42 -12.37 6.40 -7.99
N ARG A 43 -11.65 5.55 -8.75
CA ARG A 43 -10.43 5.90 -9.48
C ARG A 43 -9.24 6.30 -8.60
N MET A 44 -9.23 5.88 -7.35
CA MET A 44 -8.23 6.19 -6.35
C MET A 44 -7.78 4.93 -5.60
N ALA A 45 -6.61 5.01 -4.98
CA ALA A 45 -6.13 4.06 -3.99
C ALA A 45 -6.10 4.73 -2.62
N ILE A 46 -6.73 4.11 -1.64
CA ILE A 46 -6.78 4.59 -0.25
C ILE A 46 -5.94 3.64 0.57
N LEU A 47 -4.79 4.11 1.04
CA LEU A 47 -3.88 3.38 1.90
C LEU A 47 -4.18 3.71 3.37
N ARG A 48 -4.28 2.67 4.20
CA ARG A 48 -4.45 2.74 5.65
C ARG A 48 -3.40 1.87 6.33
N MET A 49 -2.81 2.37 7.41
CA MET A 49 -1.89 1.62 8.27
C MET A 49 -2.48 1.53 9.66
N GLU A 50 -2.60 0.32 10.19
CA GLU A 50 -3.25 0.04 11.48
C GLU A 50 -2.52 0.72 12.65
N ASP A 51 -1.18 0.67 12.65
CA ASP A 51 -0.37 1.14 13.77
C ASP A 51 -0.16 2.67 13.80
N ARG A 52 -0.41 3.36 12.69
CA ARG A 52 -0.12 4.80 12.55
C ARG A 52 -1.37 5.67 12.51
N ASP A 53 -2.56 5.09 12.53
CA ASP A 53 -3.85 5.78 12.33
C ASP A 53 -3.79 6.82 11.17
N THR A 54 -3.12 6.45 10.08
CA THR A 54 -2.88 7.34 8.93
C THR A 54 -3.63 6.85 7.71
N ILE A 55 -4.25 7.80 7.00
CA ILE A 55 -4.98 7.56 5.75
C ILE A 55 -4.33 8.40 4.64
N HIS A 56 -3.88 7.72 3.59
CA HIS A 56 -3.30 8.37 2.41
C HIS A 56 -4.13 8.05 1.17
N VAL A 57 -4.47 9.08 0.39
CA VAL A 57 -5.28 8.94 -0.83
C VAL A 57 -4.45 9.27 -2.06
N PHE A 58 -4.43 8.35 -3.02
CA PHE A 58 -3.66 8.46 -4.25
C PHE A 58 -4.57 8.42 -5.47
N LYS A 59 -4.51 9.48 -6.29
CA LYS A 59 -5.15 9.54 -7.61
C LYS A 59 -4.27 8.97 -8.74
N SER A 60 -3.01 8.64 -8.45
CA SER A 60 -2.02 8.17 -9.41
C SER A 60 -1.29 6.93 -8.89
N ALA A 61 -1.21 5.90 -9.74
CA ALA A 61 -0.47 4.67 -9.43
C ALA A 61 1.03 4.94 -9.23
N LYS A 62 1.60 5.91 -9.97
CA LYS A 62 3.00 6.32 -9.81
C LYS A 62 3.26 6.92 -8.42
N HIS A 63 2.35 7.75 -7.91
CA HIS A 63 2.50 8.34 -6.57
C HIS A 63 2.35 7.29 -5.47
N LEU A 64 1.43 6.34 -5.62
CA LEU A 64 1.33 5.20 -4.71
C LEU A 64 2.65 4.40 -4.71
N GLU A 65 3.20 4.09 -5.89
CA GLU A 65 4.44 3.32 -6.00
C GLU A 65 5.63 4.03 -5.36
N LEU A 66 5.77 5.34 -5.59
CA LEU A 66 6.82 6.15 -4.96
C LEU A 66 6.66 6.20 -3.44
N TYR A 67 5.43 6.34 -2.95
CA TYR A 67 5.16 6.35 -1.52
C TYR A 67 5.52 5.01 -0.87
N LEU A 68 5.06 3.89 -1.44
CA LEU A 68 5.40 2.55 -0.94
C LEU A 68 6.91 2.29 -0.99
N LYS A 69 7.60 2.77 -2.03
CA LYS A 69 9.06 2.66 -2.12
C LYS A 69 9.76 3.44 -1.00
N LYS A 70 9.33 4.68 -0.75
CA LYS A 70 9.88 5.49 0.35
C LYS A 70 9.61 4.86 1.71
N LEU A 71 8.41 4.33 1.90
CA LEU A 71 8.04 3.59 3.09
C LEU A 71 8.99 2.41 3.30
N GLU A 72 9.29 1.63 2.26
CA GLU A 72 10.28 0.55 2.34
C GLU A 72 11.72 1.06 2.57
N GLU A 73 12.14 2.19 1.98
CA GLU A 73 13.49 2.75 2.11
C GLU A 73 13.77 3.40 3.47
N GLU A 74 12.82 4.19 3.99
CA GLU A 74 12.87 4.72 5.37
C GLU A 74 13.00 3.58 6.38
N HIS A 75 12.49 2.40 6.03
CA HIS A 75 12.58 1.20 6.87
C HIS A 75 13.93 0.50 6.75
N VAL A 76 14.57 0.50 5.58
CA VAL A 76 15.93 -0.04 5.38
C VAL A 76 17.00 0.85 6.04
N GLY A 77 16.83 2.17 6.02
CA GLY A 77 17.79 3.13 6.59
C GLY A 77 17.99 3.03 8.11
N VAL A 78 17.03 2.48 8.85
CA VAL A 78 17.13 2.27 10.30
C VAL A 78 18.06 1.09 10.64
N PHE A 79 18.23 0.12 9.75
CA PHE A 79 19.09 -1.05 10.00
C PHE A 79 20.57 -0.84 9.67
N LEU A 80 20.92 0.23 8.96
CA LEU A 80 22.32 0.54 8.62
C LEU A 80 23.02 1.45 9.65
N ASN A 81 22.30 1.89 10.68
CA ASN A 81 22.82 2.76 11.75
C ASN A 81 22.66 2.13 13.16
N ALA A 82 22.43 0.82 13.25
CA ALA A 82 22.32 0.07 14.51
C ALA A 82 23.53 -0.85 14.70
#